data_AF-A0A399WKA8-F1
#
_entry.id   AF-A0A399WKA8-F1
#
_cell.length_a   1.000
_cell.length_b   1.000
_cell.length_c   1.000
_cell.angle_alpha   90.00
_cell.angle_beta   90.00
_cell.angle_gamma   90.00
#
_symmetry.space_group_name_H-M   'P 1'
#
loop_
_entity.id
_entity.type
_entity.pdbx_description
1 polymer ?
#
loop_
_entity_poly.entity_id
_entity_poly.type
_entity_poly.pdbx_seq_one_letter_code
_entity_poly.pdbx_strand_id
1 'polypeptide(L)'
;MSSEKFKLAVYPEKIAEKLREKRVAAARGDGVCGRSASFVCGCFAEAAISVNGDAQVVENIRFATNGCGFMAAACSVLEDSLDGHALADLNGLSDDALRDKVEGELGEFPAERVQCAAVAAEALKAAFAKLRQARASEFVGDSPLVCTCFGVSEDDLNAAINETHAAKFDDLRQATNAGRGCGACRMLIEDLLERPRIQA
;
A
#
# COMPACT_ATOMS: atom_id res chain seq x y z
N MET A 1 -11.46 45.10 -10.80
CA MET A 1 -12.35 44.31 -11.68
C MET A 1 -11.60 43.04 -12.02
N SER A 2 -11.80 42.00 -11.20
CA SER A 2 -11.07 40.73 -11.27
C SER A 2 -11.50 39.98 -12.53
N SER A 3 -10.57 39.71 -13.43
CA SER A 3 -10.83 38.87 -14.59
C SER A 3 -10.92 37.42 -14.12
N GLU A 4 -12.11 36.97 -13.77
CA GLU A 4 -12.42 35.54 -13.68
C GLU A 4 -12.26 34.95 -15.07
N LYS A 5 -11.05 34.45 -15.36
CA LYS A 5 -10.82 33.55 -16.48
C LYS A 5 -11.70 32.33 -16.20
N PHE A 6 -12.77 32.20 -16.97
CA PHE A 6 -13.60 31.02 -17.05
C PHE A 6 -12.72 29.85 -17.52
N LYS A 7 -12.00 29.21 -16.59
CA LYS A 7 -11.25 27.97 -16.84
C LYS A 7 -12.29 26.86 -16.92
N LEU A 8 -12.72 26.53 -18.13
CA LEU A 8 -13.58 25.38 -18.40
C LEU A 8 -12.76 24.09 -18.23
N ALA A 9 -12.36 23.78 -17.00
CA ALA A 9 -11.71 22.52 -16.65
C ALA A 9 -12.79 21.55 -16.15
N VAL A 10 -12.90 20.39 -16.79
CA VAL A 10 -13.84 19.31 -16.40
C VAL A 10 -13.54 18.78 -14.99
N TYR A 11 -12.32 19.00 -14.49
CA TYR A 11 -11.85 18.61 -13.17
C TYR A 11 -11.22 19.80 -12.43
N PRO A 12 -11.16 19.76 -11.08
CA PRO A 12 -10.38 20.70 -10.28
C PRO A 12 -8.93 20.82 -10.78
N GLU A 13 -8.31 22.00 -10.56
CA GLU A 13 -7.02 22.36 -11.17
C GLU A 13 -5.91 21.33 -10.91
N LYS A 14 -5.74 20.89 -9.65
CA LYS A 14 -4.74 19.89 -9.26
C LYS A 14 -4.95 18.53 -9.95
N ILE A 15 -6.21 18.09 -10.05
CA ILE A 15 -6.55 16.83 -10.74
C ILE A 15 -6.28 16.97 -12.24
N ALA A 16 -6.72 18.08 -12.83
CA ALA A 16 -6.49 18.35 -14.26
C ALA A 16 -5.00 18.50 -14.61
N GLU A 17 -4.18 18.99 -13.68
CA GLU A 17 -2.72 19.03 -13.78
C GLU A 17 -2.12 17.62 -13.72
N LYS A 18 -2.43 16.84 -12.67
CA LYS A 18 -1.93 15.47 -12.52
C LYS A 18 -2.24 14.59 -13.74
N LEU A 19 -3.45 14.70 -14.28
CA LEU A 19 -3.86 13.97 -15.49
C LEU A 19 -3.12 14.40 -16.77
N ARG A 20 -2.63 15.64 -16.83
CA ARG A 20 -1.81 16.14 -17.95
C ARG A 20 -0.36 15.67 -17.81
N GLU A 21 0.17 15.64 -16.61
CA GLU A 21 1.54 15.19 -16.32
C GLU A 21 1.72 13.72 -16.61
N LYS A 22 0.81 12.88 -16.08
CA LYS A 22 0.94 11.44 -16.11
C LYS A 22 -0.38 10.79 -16.46
N ARG A 23 -0.41 10.09 -17.60
CA ARG A 23 -1.53 9.21 -17.92
C ARG A 23 -1.29 7.86 -17.26
N VAL A 24 -2.28 7.41 -16.50
CA VAL A 24 -2.35 6.02 -16.04
C VAL A 24 -2.40 5.14 -17.28
N ALA A 25 -1.30 4.45 -17.56
CA ALA A 25 -1.17 3.56 -18.71
C ALA A 25 -1.89 2.23 -18.42
N ALA A 26 -1.94 1.31 -19.39
CA ALA A 26 -2.33 -0.06 -19.06
C ALA A 26 -1.28 -0.64 -18.10
N ALA A 27 -1.71 -1.21 -16.96
CA ALA A 27 -0.85 -2.04 -16.13
C ALA A 27 -0.35 -3.18 -17.03
N ARG A 28 0.88 -3.03 -17.51
CA ARG A 28 1.61 -4.03 -18.27
C ARG A 28 2.95 -4.14 -17.61
N GLY A 29 3.14 -5.20 -16.87
CA GLY A 29 4.39 -5.54 -16.23
C GLY A 29 4.28 -6.92 -15.64
N ASP A 30 5.38 -7.64 -15.66
CA ASP A 30 5.53 -9.03 -15.20
C ASP A 30 5.43 -9.17 -13.67
N GLY A 31 4.93 -8.12 -12.99
CA GLY A 31 4.76 -8.02 -11.56
C GLY A 31 3.42 -8.56 -11.07
N VAL A 32 3.21 -8.47 -9.76
CA VAL A 32 1.99 -8.99 -9.14
C VAL A 32 0.85 -7.98 -9.26
N CYS A 33 -0.27 -8.40 -9.86
CA CYS A 33 -1.40 -7.52 -10.14
C CYS A 33 -2.57 -7.70 -9.16
N GLY A 34 -3.04 -6.63 -8.53
CA GLY A 34 -4.26 -6.58 -7.73
C GLY A 34 -5.31 -5.67 -8.35
N ARG A 35 -6.60 -6.04 -8.25
CA ARG A 35 -7.71 -5.26 -8.82
C ARG A 35 -8.78 -5.02 -7.78
N SER A 36 -9.33 -3.81 -7.75
CA SER A 36 -10.56 -3.47 -7.03
C SER A 36 -11.51 -2.70 -7.96
N ALA A 37 -12.80 -2.74 -7.68
CA ALA A 37 -13.84 -2.07 -8.45
C ALA A 37 -14.86 -1.39 -7.53
N SER A 38 -15.32 -0.21 -7.95
CA SER A 38 -16.45 0.45 -7.31
C SER A 38 -17.76 -0.14 -7.83
N PHE A 39 -18.59 -0.65 -6.92
CA PHE A 39 -19.97 -1.02 -7.26
C PHE A 39 -20.88 0.19 -7.53
N VAL A 40 -20.46 1.40 -7.13
CA VAL A 40 -21.23 2.64 -7.32
C VAL A 40 -21.23 3.07 -8.78
N CYS A 41 -20.09 2.98 -9.46
CA CYS A 41 -19.94 3.43 -10.84
C CYS A 41 -19.51 2.34 -11.83
N GLY A 42 -19.21 1.12 -11.37
CA GLY A 42 -18.73 0.03 -12.21
C GLY A 42 -17.28 0.21 -12.71
N CYS A 43 -16.59 1.27 -12.28
CA CYS A 43 -15.20 1.52 -12.63
C CYS A 43 -14.26 0.70 -11.74
N PHE A 44 -13.11 0.31 -12.28
CA PHE A 44 -12.08 -0.46 -11.58
C PHE A 44 -10.71 0.20 -11.66
N ALA A 45 -9.87 -0.13 -10.70
CA ALA A 45 -8.44 0.13 -10.71
C ALA A 45 -7.69 -1.20 -10.56
N GLU A 46 -6.59 -1.32 -11.27
CA GLU A 46 -5.65 -2.43 -11.18
C GLU A 46 -4.27 -1.88 -10.88
N ALA A 47 -3.63 -2.37 -9.83
CA ALA A 47 -2.25 -2.05 -9.47
C ALA A 47 -1.36 -3.25 -9.82
N ALA A 48 -0.27 -3.01 -10.54
CA ALA A 48 0.81 -3.95 -10.76
C ALA A 48 2.02 -3.49 -9.95
N ILE A 49 2.58 -4.36 -9.12
CA ILE A 49 3.76 -4.06 -8.30
C ILE A 49 4.91 -5.01 -8.64
N SER A 50 6.10 -4.45 -8.81
CA SER A 50 7.38 -5.18 -8.83
C SER A 50 8.16 -4.84 -7.58
N VAL A 51 8.65 -5.86 -6.89
CA VAL A 51 9.38 -5.71 -5.64
C VAL A 51 10.63 -6.55 -5.72
N ASN A 52 11.78 -5.91 -5.49
CA ASN A 52 13.05 -6.60 -5.40
C ASN A 52 13.11 -7.40 -4.10
N GLY A 53 13.26 -8.72 -4.19
CA GLY A 53 13.32 -9.61 -3.03
C GLY A 53 14.56 -9.38 -2.15
N ASP A 54 15.70 -9.06 -2.75
CA ASP A 54 16.97 -8.90 -2.04
C ASP A 54 17.09 -7.53 -1.41
N ALA A 55 16.77 -6.48 -2.19
CA ALA A 55 16.87 -5.10 -1.72
C ALA A 55 15.70 -4.67 -0.82
N GLN A 56 14.59 -5.43 -0.79
CA GLN A 56 13.36 -5.07 -0.06
C GLN A 56 12.82 -3.69 -0.46
N VAL A 57 12.95 -3.35 -1.73
CA VAL A 57 12.51 -2.07 -2.34
C VAL A 57 11.42 -2.33 -3.37
N VAL A 58 10.45 -1.42 -3.43
CA VAL A 58 9.47 -1.37 -4.51
C VAL A 58 10.14 -0.80 -5.76
N GLU A 59 10.36 -1.64 -6.77
CA GLU A 59 11.06 -1.22 -7.99
C GLU A 59 10.15 -0.43 -8.93
N ASN A 60 8.90 -0.89 -9.04
CA ASN A 60 7.91 -0.21 -9.86
C ASN A 60 6.49 -0.49 -9.40
N ILE A 61 5.68 0.56 -9.36
CA ILE A 61 4.22 0.44 -9.28
C ILE A 61 3.66 0.99 -10.58
N ARG A 62 2.64 0.32 -11.13
CA ARG A 62 1.84 0.84 -12.25
C ARG A 62 0.38 0.62 -11.98
N PHE A 63 -0.43 1.62 -12.30
CA PHE A 63 -1.87 1.47 -12.27
C PHE A 63 -2.45 1.37 -13.68
N ALA A 64 -3.60 0.70 -13.80
CA ALA A 64 -4.54 0.77 -14.92
C ALA A 64 -5.91 1.10 -14.36
N THR A 65 -6.69 1.94 -15.05
CA THR A 65 -8.08 2.19 -14.64
C THR A 65 -8.96 2.59 -15.83
N ASN A 66 -10.24 2.22 -15.77
CA ASN A 66 -11.28 2.78 -16.64
C ASN A 66 -12.13 3.86 -15.93
N GLY A 67 -11.66 4.32 -14.76
CA GLY A 67 -12.36 5.27 -13.92
C GLY A 67 -12.32 6.70 -14.42
N CYS A 68 -13.07 7.56 -13.74
CA CYS A 68 -13.03 9.00 -13.98
C CYS A 68 -11.67 9.62 -13.61
N GLY A 69 -11.48 10.89 -13.95
CA GLY A 69 -10.24 11.61 -13.69
C GLY A 69 -9.80 11.65 -12.23
N PHE A 70 -10.74 11.60 -11.28
CA PHE A 70 -10.43 11.48 -9.84
C PHE A 70 -9.71 10.16 -9.53
N MET A 71 -10.20 9.04 -10.08
CA MET A 71 -9.59 7.72 -9.88
C MET A 71 -8.23 7.64 -10.57
N ALA A 72 -8.13 8.13 -11.80
CA ALA A 72 -6.86 8.16 -12.52
C ALA A 72 -5.81 9.03 -11.81
N ALA A 73 -6.19 10.22 -11.33
CA ALA A 73 -5.27 11.08 -10.58
C ALA A 73 -4.85 10.43 -9.25
N ALA A 74 -5.78 9.81 -8.50
CA ALA A 74 -5.46 9.10 -7.26
C ALA A 74 -4.46 7.95 -7.50
N CYS A 75 -4.68 7.15 -8.55
CA CYS A 75 -3.73 6.11 -8.98
C CYS A 75 -2.35 6.68 -9.27
N SER A 76 -2.24 7.80 -9.98
CA SER A 76 -0.96 8.44 -10.27
C SER A 76 -0.24 8.94 -9.02
N VAL A 77 -0.95 9.49 -8.04
CA VAL A 77 -0.36 9.91 -6.76
C VAL A 77 0.18 8.73 -5.97
N LEU A 78 -0.59 7.64 -5.89
CA LEU A 78 -0.14 6.43 -5.20
C LEU A 78 1.06 5.80 -5.90
N GLU A 79 1.11 5.84 -7.24
CA GLU A 79 2.27 5.42 -8.02
C GLU A 79 3.51 6.23 -7.66
N ASP A 80 3.46 7.55 -7.83
CA ASP A 80 4.62 8.43 -7.63
C ASP A 80 5.15 8.39 -6.20
N SER A 81 4.26 8.24 -5.23
CA SER A 81 4.64 8.38 -3.84
C SER A 81 5.13 7.09 -3.19
N LEU A 82 5.00 5.94 -3.85
CA LEU A 82 5.43 4.63 -3.34
C LEU A 82 6.47 3.96 -4.23
N ASP A 83 6.62 4.42 -5.48
CA ASP A 83 7.67 3.95 -6.38
C ASP A 83 9.06 4.28 -5.79
N GLY A 84 10.00 3.33 -5.89
CA GLY A 84 11.36 3.46 -5.37
C GLY A 84 11.52 3.46 -3.85
N HIS A 85 10.44 3.34 -3.07
CA HIS A 85 10.52 3.33 -1.61
C HIS A 85 10.85 1.94 -1.06
N ALA A 86 11.53 1.89 0.08
CA ALA A 86 11.73 0.65 0.80
C ALA A 86 10.38 0.11 1.30
N LEU A 87 10.22 -1.22 1.33
CA LEU A 87 9.02 -1.83 1.90
C LEU A 87 8.80 -1.38 3.35
N ALA A 88 9.88 -1.11 4.10
CA ALA A 88 9.80 -0.64 5.48
C ALA A 88 9.18 0.76 5.63
N ASP A 89 9.15 1.55 4.56
CA ASP A 89 8.62 2.92 4.59
C ASP A 89 7.13 2.99 4.26
N LEU A 90 6.54 1.88 3.79
CA LEU A 90 5.11 1.78 3.45
C LEU A 90 4.20 1.92 4.67
N ASN A 91 4.74 1.73 5.87
CA ASN A 91 4.07 1.88 7.17
C ASN A 91 2.69 1.24 7.25
N GLY A 92 2.51 0.08 6.61
CA GLY A 92 1.31 -0.73 6.72
C GLY A 92 0.15 -0.32 5.81
N LEU A 93 0.34 0.65 4.92
CA LEU A 93 -0.66 1.02 3.90
C LEU A 93 -2.07 1.22 4.49
N SER A 94 -2.22 1.90 5.64
CA SER A 94 -3.54 2.11 6.25
C SER A 94 -4.44 2.93 5.31
N ASP A 95 -5.76 2.68 5.37
CA ASP A 95 -6.71 3.40 4.51
C ASP A 95 -6.63 4.92 4.72
N ASP A 96 -6.53 5.34 5.98
CA ASP A 96 -6.38 6.75 6.32
C ASP A 96 -5.08 7.33 5.76
N ALA A 97 -3.93 6.65 5.92
CA ALA A 97 -2.67 7.17 5.42
C ALA A 97 -2.65 7.28 3.89
N LEU A 98 -3.24 6.31 3.18
CA LEU A 98 -3.34 6.37 1.72
C LEU A 98 -4.30 7.47 1.27
N ARG A 99 -5.43 7.64 1.95
CA ARG A 99 -6.38 8.72 1.68
C ARG A 99 -5.72 10.08 1.91
N ASP A 100 -5.12 10.29 3.07
CA ASP A 100 -4.47 11.55 3.44
C ASP A 100 -3.35 11.91 2.45
N LYS A 101 -2.65 10.92 1.89
CA LYS A 101 -1.62 11.13 0.86
C LYS A 101 -2.23 11.60 -0.46
N VAL A 102 -3.33 10.98 -0.90
CA VAL A 102 -4.05 11.37 -2.11
C VAL A 102 -4.66 12.76 -1.97
N GLU A 103 -5.33 13.03 -0.86
CA GLU A 103 -5.98 14.33 -0.58
C GLU A 103 -4.97 15.45 -0.32
N GLY A 104 -3.81 15.13 0.30
CA GLY A 104 -2.73 16.09 0.49
C GLY A 104 -2.17 16.63 -0.84
N GLU A 105 -2.01 15.77 -1.84
CA GLU A 105 -1.57 16.20 -3.18
C GLU A 105 -2.70 16.84 -3.98
N LEU A 106 -3.85 16.17 -4.11
CA LEU A 106 -4.91 16.55 -5.06
C LEU A 106 -5.97 17.51 -4.48
N GLY A 107 -6.00 17.68 -3.17
CA GLY A 107 -7.08 18.35 -2.44
C GLY A 107 -8.21 17.40 -2.07
N GLU A 108 -9.19 17.92 -1.32
CA GLU A 108 -10.37 17.16 -0.90
C GLU A 108 -11.21 16.71 -2.10
N PHE A 109 -11.69 15.47 -2.03
CA PHE A 109 -12.56 14.92 -3.05
C PHE A 109 -14.02 15.28 -2.73
N PRO A 110 -14.85 15.62 -3.73
CA PRO A 110 -16.29 15.75 -3.53
C PRO A 110 -16.89 14.46 -2.96
N ALA A 111 -17.96 14.57 -2.18
CA ALA A 111 -18.59 13.45 -1.48
C ALA A 111 -18.94 12.27 -2.42
N GLU A 112 -19.34 12.56 -3.66
CA GLU A 112 -19.71 11.56 -4.68
C GLU A 112 -18.50 10.89 -5.36
N ARG A 113 -17.28 11.27 -4.99
CA ARG A 113 -16.01 10.83 -5.59
C ARG A 113 -15.00 10.30 -4.58
N VAL A 114 -15.27 10.35 -3.28
CA VAL A 114 -14.37 9.82 -2.22
C VAL A 114 -14.00 8.35 -2.47
N GLN A 115 -14.91 7.56 -3.03
CA GLN A 115 -14.67 6.16 -3.38
C GLN A 115 -13.55 5.96 -4.42
N CYS A 116 -13.23 6.98 -5.23
CA CYS A 116 -12.20 6.86 -6.26
C CYS A 116 -10.80 6.66 -5.66
N ALA A 117 -10.50 7.32 -4.54
CA ALA A 117 -9.24 7.12 -3.82
C ALA A 117 -9.22 5.74 -3.12
N ALA A 118 -10.35 5.36 -2.51
CA ALA A 118 -10.48 4.06 -1.84
C ALA A 118 -10.24 2.89 -2.80
N VAL A 119 -10.85 2.90 -3.99
CA VAL A 119 -10.66 1.82 -4.98
C VAL A 119 -9.20 1.71 -5.44
N ALA A 120 -8.50 2.83 -5.60
CA ALA A 120 -7.07 2.81 -5.95
C ALA A 120 -6.23 2.21 -4.81
N ALA A 121 -6.50 2.60 -3.56
CA ALA A 121 -5.86 2.05 -2.36
C ALA A 121 -6.12 0.54 -2.19
N GLU A 122 -7.36 0.10 -2.40
CA GLU A 122 -7.74 -1.31 -2.34
C GLU A 122 -7.07 -2.14 -3.44
N ALA A 123 -6.97 -1.61 -4.66
CA ALA A 123 -6.29 -2.29 -5.75
C ALA A 123 -4.80 -2.51 -5.41
N LEU A 124 -4.15 -1.52 -4.81
CA LEU A 124 -2.78 -1.61 -4.31
C LEU A 124 -2.66 -2.68 -3.21
N LYS A 125 -3.54 -2.65 -2.21
CA LYS A 125 -3.57 -3.66 -1.13
C LYS A 125 -3.78 -5.07 -1.67
N ALA A 126 -4.64 -5.23 -2.67
CA ALA A 126 -4.87 -6.50 -3.33
C ALA A 126 -3.61 -7.01 -4.05
N ALA A 127 -2.80 -6.11 -4.63
CA ALA A 127 -1.54 -6.47 -5.26
C ALA A 127 -0.54 -6.97 -4.21
N PHE A 128 -0.40 -6.26 -3.08
CA PHE A 128 0.42 -6.70 -1.96
C PHE A 128 -0.10 -8.00 -1.31
N ALA A 129 -1.41 -8.22 -1.28
CA ALA A 129 -1.98 -9.47 -0.79
C ALA A 129 -1.58 -10.67 -1.67
N LYS A 130 -1.59 -10.51 -2.99
CA LYS A 130 -1.10 -11.56 -3.90
C LYS A 130 0.41 -11.74 -3.81
N LEU A 131 1.18 -10.66 -3.61
CA LEU A 131 2.63 -10.75 -3.40
C LEU A 131 2.94 -11.58 -2.15
N ARG A 132 2.15 -11.38 -1.07
CA ARG A 132 2.24 -12.23 0.12
C ARG A 132 1.92 -13.69 -0.20
N GLN A 133 0.85 -13.97 -0.93
CA GLN A 133 0.51 -15.35 -1.28
C GLN A 133 1.63 -16.04 -2.06
N ALA A 134 2.24 -15.35 -3.03
CA ALA A 134 3.37 -15.87 -3.81
C ALA A 134 4.59 -16.17 -2.91
N ARG A 135 4.99 -15.22 -2.07
CA ARG A 135 6.13 -15.40 -1.14
C ARG A 135 5.86 -16.46 -0.08
N ALA A 136 4.62 -16.56 0.42
CA ALA A 136 4.24 -17.59 1.39
C ALA A 136 4.32 -19.00 0.78
N SER A 137 4.02 -19.16 -0.51
CA SER A 137 4.17 -20.45 -1.20
C SER A 137 5.62 -20.86 -1.45
N GLU A 138 6.55 -19.90 -1.49
CA GLU A 138 7.98 -20.15 -1.67
C GLU A 138 8.73 -20.33 -0.35
N PHE A 139 8.12 -19.96 0.78
CA PHE A 139 8.75 -20.05 2.07
C PHE A 139 8.96 -21.51 2.50
N VAL A 140 10.20 -21.83 2.82
CA VAL A 140 10.61 -23.12 3.38
C VAL A 140 11.22 -22.85 4.76
N GLY A 141 10.53 -23.28 5.81
CA GLY A 141 10.98 -23.13 7.19
C GLY A 141 10.15 -23.99 8.14
N ASP A 142 10.71 -24.27 9.31
CA ASP A 142 10.09 -25.13 10.32
C ASP A 142 9.10 -24.38 11.22
N SER A 143 9.17 -23.05 11.25
CA SER A 143 8.31 -22.17 12.03
C SER A 143 7.31 -21.41 11.15
N PRO A 144 6.07 -21.14 11.61
CA PRO A 144 5.08 -20.40 10.84
C PRO A 144 5.57 -19.02 10.40
N LEU A 145 5.39 -18.69 9.12
CA LEU A 145 5.72 -17.37 8.60
C LEU A 145 4.69 -16.33 9.06
N VAL A 146 5.14 -15.33 9.82
CA VAL A 146 4.28 -14.25 10.36
C VAL A 146 4.31 -13.01 9.47
N CYS A 147 5.50 -12.50 9.13
CA CYS A 147 5.65 -11.36 8.23
C CYS A 147 6.18 -11.78 6.86
N THR A 148 5.27 -11.95 5.90
CA THR A 148 5.61 -12.33 4.54
C THR A 148 6.34 -11.25 3.74
N CYS A 149 6.23 -9.97 4.15
CA CYS A 149 7.00 -8.90 3.50
C CYS A 149 8.49 -9.07 3.72
N PHE A 150 8.90 -9.42 4.95
CA PHE A 150 10.32 -9.47 5.33
C PHE A 150 10.81 -10.89 5.65
N GLY A 151 9.99 -11.91 5.43
CA GLY A 151 10.37 -13.31 5.67
C GLY A 151 10.48 -13.67 7.16
N VAL A 152 9.81 -12.96 8.06
CA VAL A 152 9.96 -13.13 9.51
C VAL A 152 9.00 -14.20 10.02
N SER A 153 9.54 -15.24 10.63
CA SER A 153 8.79 -16.33 11.27
C SER A 153 8.37 -16.02 12.70
N GLU A 154 7.54 -16.88 13.29
CA GLU A 154 7.17 -16.78 14.71
C GLU A 154 8.39 -16.94 15.62
N ASP A 155 9.34 -17.81 15.27
CA ASP A 155 10.58 -18.01 16.03
C ASP A 155 11.47 -16.76 16.01
N ASP A 156 11.60 -16.11 14.84
CA ASP A 156 12.34 -14.85 14.72
C ASP A 156 11.72 -13.75 15.59
N LEU A 157 10.39 -13.68 15.64
CA LEU A 157 9.69 -12.73 16.49
C LEU A 157 9.91 -13.05 17.97
N ASN A 158 9.80 -14.31 18.37
CA ASN A 158 10.03 -14.73 19.76
C ASN A 158 11.48 -14.45 20.19
N ALA A 159 12.46 -14.72 19.33
CA ALA A 159 13.86 -14.36 19.57
C ALA A 159 14.00 -12.84 19.77
N ALA A 160 13.46 -12.04 18.85
CA ALA A 160 13.50 -10.58 18.96
C ALA A 160 12.80 -10.05 20.23
N ILE A 161 11.64 -10.61 20.61
CA ILE A 161 10.92 -10.25 21.84
C ILE A 161 11.78 -10.55 23.07
N ASN A 162 12.43 -11.70 23.11
CA ASN A 162 13.26 -12.12 24.25
C ASN A 162 14.52 -11.26 24.36
N GLU A 163 15.18 -10.94 23.25
CA GLU A 163 16.40 -10.13 23.21
C GLU A 163 16.15 -8.66 23.55
N THR A 164 15.11 -8.06 22.95
CA THR A 164 14.81 -6.62 23.12
C THR A 164 13.94 -6.33 24.34
N HIS A 165 13.37 -7.38 24.95
CA HIS A 165 12.28 -7.27 25.92
C HIS A 165 11.10 -6.41 25.43
N ALA A 166 10.85 -6.42 24.11
CA ALA A 166 9.78 -5.65 23.49
C ALA A 166 8.45 -5.85 24.23
N ALA A 167 7.83 -4.73 24.57
CA ALA A 167 6.49 -4.69 25.16
C ALA A 167 5.47 -4.07 24.20
N LYS A 168 5.95 -3.40 23.15
CA LYS A 168 5.12 -2.74 22.15
C LYS A 168 5.56 -3.12 20.75
N PHE A 169 4.60 -3.02 19.84
CA PHE A 169 4.81 -3.26 18.42
C PHE A 169 6.00 -2.46 17.85
N ASP A 170 6.13 -1.19 18.24
CA ASP A 170 7.19 -0.31 17.74
C ASP A 170 8.61 -0.74 18.17
N ASP A 171 8.74 -1.47 19.27
CA ASP A 171 10.03 -1.99 19.74
C ASP A 171 10.54 -3.09 18.79
N LEU A 172 9.64 -3.96 18.30
CA LEU A 172 9.97 -5.05 17.37
C LEU A 172 10.31 -4.56 15.96
N ARG A 173 9.77 -3.39 15.59
CA ARG A 173 9.98 -2.82 14.26
C ARG A 173 11.44 -2.50 13.95
N GLN A 174 12.26 -2.20 14.96
CA GLN A 174 13.67 -1.89 14.77
C GLN A 174 14.50 -3.15 14.55
N ALA A 175 14.12 -4.25 15.20
CA ALA A 175 14.83 -5.52 15.10
C ALA A 175 14.46 -6.33 13.85
N THR A 176 13.18 -6.34 13.45
CA THR A 176 12.68 -7.30 12.45
C THR A 176 12.09 -6.67 11.19
N ASN A 177 11.85 -5.35 11.19
CA ASN A 177 11.01 -4.66 10.20
C ASN A 177 9.57 -5.20 10.09
N ALA A 178 9.17 -6.19 10.88
CA ALA A 178 7.87 -6.83 10.78
C ALA A 178 6.74 -5.81 10.99
N GLY A 179 5.76 -5.83 10.09
CA GLY A 179 4.61 -4.92 10.10
C GLY A 179 4.89 -3.48 9.67
N ARG A 180 6.10 -3.15 9.23
CA ARG A 180 6.40 -1.89 8.51
C ARG A 180 5.97 -1.91 7.03
N GLY A 181 5.92 -3.10 6.43
CA GLY A 181 5.57 -3.35 5.03
C GLY A 181 4.10 -3.11 4.69
N CYS A 182 3.43 -4.15 4.18
CA CYS A 182 2.00 -4.09 3.87
C CYS A 182 1.08 -4.04 5.11
N GLY A 183 1.62 -4.23 6.33
CA GLY A 183 0.88 -4.09 7.58
C GLY A 183 -0.01 -5.27 7.97
N ALA A 184 -0.17 -6.28 7.11
CA ALA A 184 -1.10 -7.38 7.34
C ALA A 184 -0.79 -8.25 8.57
N CYS A 185 0.47 -8.31 9.00
CA CYS A 185 0.90 -9.11 10.15
C CYS A 185 0.77 -8.37 11.49
N ARG A 186 0.33 -7.10 11.52
CA ARG A 186 0.30 -6.28 12.75
C ARG A 186 -0.53 -6.90 13.87
N MET A 187 -1.76 -7.30 13.57
CA MET A 187 -2.64 -7.92 14.56
C MET A 187 -2.05 -9.21 15.13
N LEU A 188 -1.37 -10.01 14.28
CA LEU A 188 -0.74 -11.25 14.73
C LEU A 188 0.48 -10.97 15.62
N ILE A 189 1.24 -9.91 15.34
CA ILE A 189 2.36 -9.48 16.18
C ILE A 189 1.86 -8.94 17.53
N GLU A 190 0.76 -8.19 17.54
CA GLU A 190 0.12 -7.73 18.78
C GLU A 190 -0.35 -8.90 19.64
N ASP A 191 -1.03 -9.89 19.05
CA ASP A 191 -1.41 -11.13 19.75
C ASP A 191 -0.19 -11.86 20.33
N LEU A 192 0.90 -11.97 19.57
CA LEU A 192 2.14 -12.60 20.04
C LEU A 192 2.76 -11.86 21.24
N LEU A 193 2.71 -10.53 21.27
CA LEU A 193 3.22 -9.71 22.38
C LEU A 193 2.38 -9.87 23.65
N GLU A 194 1.09 -10.14 23.54
CA GLU A 194 0.18 -10.32 24.67
C GLU A 194 0.24 -11.73 25.27
N ARG A 195 0.81 -12.71 24.57
CA ARG A 195 0.93 -14.09 25.07
C ARG A 195 1.81 -14.14 26.33
N PRO A 196 1.39 -14.89 27.37
CA PRO A 196 2.19 -15.06 28.57
C PRO A 196 3.50 -15.78 28.22
N ARG A 197 4.63 -15.16 28.56
CA ARG A 197 5.97 -15.74 28.36
C ARG A 197 6.07 -16.97 29.27
N ILE A 198 5.95 -18.17 28.69
CA ILE A 198 6.23 -19.41 29.41
C ILE A 198 7.74 -19.46 29.60
N GLN A 199 8.22 -18.94 30.74
CA GLN A 199 9.59 -19.18 31.18
C GLN A 199 9.71 -20.67 31.48
N ALA A 200 10.59 -21.35 30.74
CA ALA A 200 11.05 -22.70 31.04
C ALA A 200 12.03 -22.69 32.22
#